data_AF-A0A931X144-F1
#
_entry.id   AF-A0A931X144-F1
#
_cell.length_a   1.000
_cell.length_b   1.000
_cell.length_c   1.000
_cell.angle_alpha   90.00
_cell.angle_beta   90.00
_cell.angle_gamma   90.00
#
_symmetry.space_group_name_H-M   'P 1'
#
loop_
_entity.id
_entity.type
_entity.pdbx_description
1 polymer ?
#
loop_
_entity_poly.entity_id
_entity_poly.type
_entity_poly.pdbx_seq_one_letter_code
_entity_poly.pdbx_strand_id
1 'polypeptide(L)'
;MHSKAFRRLKHKTQVFLAPEGDHYRTRLTHTLEVAQVARTIARALRLNEDLTEAIVLAHDLGHPPFGHAGEDTLNEVLRPVGGFRHYEQSLRVVQLLELRVRSDGSTVRGLNLTWEVRDGIATHSKGLEDLQADPAAEGMPATLEGQIARVSDRIAYVHHDTDDAVRAGLITEAVVPKHVRKVLGDRRGQWLDRMVMDVVDSSRDRPAIQMRDDVRVALNSLKDFLTERVYQGPAKAGEVTKAKRLLHDLFAYYADHPDQVSPEYRELMQMGEPALRVVGDFLAGMTDRYAIRLAESLSPRTRAF
;
A
#
# COMPACT_ATOMS: atom_id res chain seq x y z
N MET A 1 -11.48 -7.73 6.34
CA MET A 1 -11.93 -7.10 7.59
C MET A 1 -11.43 -7.78 8.87
N HIS A 2 -11.80 -9.03 9.18
CA HIS A 2 -11.49 -9.63 10.50
C HIS A 2 -10.06 -10.18 10.67
N SER A 3 -9.24 -10.17 9.62
CA SER A 3 -7.86 -10.66 9.64
C SER A 3 -6.98 -9.87 10.62
N LYS A 4 -5.89 -10.50 11.07
CA LYS A 4 -4.89 -9.80 11.92
C LYS A 4 -4.21 -8.71 11.11
N ALA A 5 -3.84 -8.98 9.85
CA ALA A 5 -3.19 -8.06 8.93
C ALA A 5 -4.02 -6.79 8.70
N PHE A 6 -5.33 -6.90 8.49
CA PHE A 6 -6.18 -5.73 8.29
C PHE A 6 -6.21 -4.83 9.53
N ARG A 7 -6.33 -5.42 10.73
CA ARG A 7 -6.28 -4.66 11.99
C ARG A 7 -4.93 -3.96 12.21
N ARG A 8 -3.83 -4.56 11.74
CA ARG A 8 -2.48 -3.98 11.84
C ARG A 8 -2.30 -2.73 10.96
N LEU A 9 -3.11 -2.53 9.91
CA LEU A 9 -3.05 -1.33 9.08
C LEU A 9 -3.27 -0.03 9.88
N LYS A 10 -4.01 -0.10 10.99
CA LYS A 10 -4.19 1.04 11.93
C LYS A 10 -2.87 1.52 12.55
N HIS A 11 -1.88 0.64 12.61
CA HIS A 11 -0.60 0.89 13.29
C HIS A 11 0.59 0.83 12.32
N LYS A 12 0.31 1.06 11.02
CA LYS A 12 1.31 1.21 9.96
C LYS A 12 1.17 2.58 9.33
N THR A 13 2.27 3.33 9.29
CA THR A 13 2.37 4.61 8.60
C THR A 13 2.23 4.42 7.10
N GLN A 14 1.62 5.40 6.44
CA GLN A 14 1.52 5.47 4.98
C GLN A 14 2.76 6.19 4.40
N VAL A 15 2.84 7.52 4.55
CA VAL A 15 3.84 8.38 3.89
C VAL A 15 4.76 9.15 4.85
N PHE A 16 4.30 9.44 6.06
CA PHE A 16 5.08 10.18 7.06
C PHE A 16 5.48 9.23 8.19
N LEU A 17 6.79 9.10 8.43
CA LEU A 17 7.35 8.27 9.50
C LEU A 17 7.15 8.99 10.83
N ALA A 18 5.97 8.82 11.44
CA ALA A 18 5.65 9.28 12.79
C ALA A 18 6.07 10.74 13.12
N PRO A 19 5.41 11.76 12.54
CA PRO A 19 5.61 13.13 13.01
C PRO A 19 4.93 13.33 14.37
N GLU A 20 5.42 14.27 15.17
CA GLU A 20 4.95 14.61 16.53
C GLU A 20 3.51 15.18 16.60
N GLY A 21 2.64 14.92 15.63
CA GLY A 21 1.26 15.43 15.54
C GLY A 21 0.18 14.34 15.59
N ASP A 22 -1.01 14.71 16.10
CA ASP A 22 -2.11 13.79 16.42
C ASP A 22 -2.98 13.36 15.21
N HIS A 23 -2.75 13.91 14.01
CA HIS A 23 -3.67 13.80 12.86
C HIS A 23 -3.00 13.34 11.54
N TYR A 24 -2.22 12.25 11.58
CA TYR A 24 -1.65 11.64 10.37
C TYR A 24 -2.38 10.38 9.93
N ARG A 25 -2.51 10.21 8.61
CA ARG A 25 -3.14 9.05 7.99
C ARG A 25 -2.32 7.78 8.25
N THR A 26 -3.05 6.70 8.52
CA THR A 26 -2.52 5.34 8.61
C THR A 26 -2.86 4.60 7.32
N ARG A 27 -2.26 3.43 7.09
CA ARG A 27 -2.69 2.58 5.97
C ARG A 27 -4.16 2.19 6.03
N LEU A 28 -4.73 2.11 7.24
CA LEU A 28 -6.15 1.86 7.39
C LEU A 28 -7.01 3.02 6.86
N THR A 29 -6.64 4.26 7.18
CA THR A 29 -7.40 5.42 6.66
C THR A 29 -7.28 5.53 5.14
N HIS A 30 -6.07 5.31 4.59
CA HIS A 30 -5.87 5.19 3.14
C HIS A 30 -6.79 4.15 2.53
N THR A 31 -6.76 2.92 3.05
CA THR A 31 -7.57 1.81 2.55
C THR A 31 -9.07 2.14 2.55
N LEU A 32 -9.56 2.85 3.58
CA LEU A 32 -10.96 3.26 3.67
C LEU A 32 -11.32 4.35 2.66
N GLU A 33 -10.40 5.30 2.41
CA GLU A 33 -10.61 6.34 1.41
C GLU A 33 -10.58 5.77 -0.02
N VAL A 34 -9.63 4.87 -0.31
CA VAL A 34 -9.61 4.11 -1.58
C VAL A 34 -10.93 3.36 -1.75
N ALA A 35 -11.45 2.73 -0.69
CA ALA A 35 -12.70 1.98 -0.76
C ALA A 35 -13.89 2.89 -1.09
N GLN A 36 -13.91 4.10 -0.53
CA GLN A 36 -14.96 5.08 -0.80
C GLN A 36 -14.92 5.56 -2.26
N VAL A 37 -13.74 5.86 -2.80
CA VAL A 37 -13.55 6.24 -4.21
C VAL A 37 -13.95 5.09 -5.14
N ALA A 38 -13.44 3.89 -4.88
CA ALA A 38 -13.64 2.72 -5.71
C ALA A 38 -15.12 2.31 -5.78
N ARG A 39 -15.82 2.31 -4.63
CA ARG A 39 -17.26 2.03 -4.59
C ARG A 39 -18.09 3.09 -5.28
N THR A 40 -17.68 4.35 -5.21
CA THR A 40 -18.36 5.44 -5.93
C THR A 40 -18.29 5.21 -7.44
N ILE A 41 -17.11 4.88 -7.95
CA ILE A 41 -16.90 4.58 -9.38
C ILE A 41 -17.67 3.32 -9.78
N ALA A 42 -17.55 2.23 -9.01
CA ALA A 42 -18.23 0.96 -9.30
C ALA A 42 -19.76 1.13 -9.33
N ARG A 43 -20.32 1.86 -8.36
CA ARG A 43 -21.76 2.16 -8.31
C ARG A 43 -22.21 2.97 -9.52
N ALA A 44 -21.47 4.01 -9.87
CA ALA A 44 -21.81 4.89 -11.00
C ALA A 44 -21.77 4.13 -12.35
N LEU A 45 -20.88 3.14 -12.48
CA LEU A 45 -20.74 2.28 -13.65
C LEU A 45 -21.62 1.01 -13.59
N ARG A 46 -22.38 0.79 -12.51
CA ARG A 46 -23.20 -0.41 -12.26
C ARG A 46 -22.40 -1.72 -12.28
N LEU A 47 -21.20 -1.69 -11.72
CA LEU A 47 -20.31 -2.84 -11.52
C LEU A 47 -20.45 -3.41 -10.10
N ASN A 48 -19.75 -4.52 -9.82
CA ASN A 48 -19.86 -5.19 -8.53
C ASN A 48 -19.13 -4.41 -7.41
N GLU A 49 -19.90 -3.72 -6.57
CA GLU A 49 -19.36 -2.97 -5.42
C GLU A 49 -18.63 -3.88 -4.42
N ASP A 50 -19.15 -5.08 -4.15
CA ASP A 50 -18.59 -6.00 -3.15
C ASP A 50 -17.22 -6.55 -3.57
N LEU A 51 -17.09 -6.93 -4.85
CA LEU A 51 -15.81 -7.36 -5.41
C LEU A 51 -14.79 -6.22 -5.38
N THR A 52 -15.19 -5.04 -5.82
CA THR A 52 -14.34 -3.84 -5.80
C THR A 52 -13.86 -3.53 -4.38
N GLU A 53 -14.78 -3.51 -3.40
CA GLU A 53 -14.47 -3.23 -2.00
C GLU A 53 -13.57 -4.34 -1.41
N ALA A 54 -13.84 -5.61 -1.69
CA ALA A 54 -13.02 -6.72 -1.21
C ALA A 54 -11.57 -6.65 -1.70
N ILE A 55 -11.34 -6.27 -2.97
CA ILE A 55 -10.01 -6.05 -3.53
C ILE A 55 -9.32 -4.91 -2.78
N VAL A 56 -9.98 -3.76 -2.66
CA VAL A 56 -9.41 -2.58 -2.00
C VAL A 56 -9.12 -2.85 -0.53
N LEU A 57 -10.00 -3.52 0.22
CA LEU A 57 -9.73 -3.81 1.63
C LEU A 57 -8.55 -4.77 1.85
N ALA A 58 -8.10 -5.46 0.79
CA ALA A 58 -7.03 -6.44 0.84
C ALA A 58 -5.73 -6.00 0.12
N HIS A 59 -5.77 -4.97 -0.72
CA HIS A 59 -4.64 -4.58 -1.57
C HIS A 59 -3.37 -4.24 -0.75
N ASP A 60 -3.57 -3.64 0.41
CA ASP A 60 -2.52 -3.02 1.21
C ASP A 60 -2.02 -3.88 2.40
N LEU A 61 -2.52 -5.11 2.55
CA LEU A 61 -2.25 -5.99 3.69
C LEU A 61 -0.77 -6.36 3.86
N GLY A 62 -0.04 -6.44 2.76
CA GLY A 62 1.35 -6.89 2.69
C GLY A 62 2.40 -5.82 2.96
N HIS A 63 2.00 -4.55 3.06
CA HIS A 63 2.97 -3.48 3.27
C HIS A 63 3.73 -3.63 4.59
N PRO A 64 5.06 -3.50 4.61
CA PRO A 64 5.84 -3.65 5.83
C PRO A 64 5.72 -2.41 6.74
N PRO A 65 6.26 -2.47 7.96
CA PRO A 65 6.48 -1.28 8.78
C PRO A 65 7.23 -0.19 8.00
N PHE A 66 6.99 1.07 8.36
CA PHE A 66 7.70 2.24 7.81
C PHE A 66 7.45 2.53 6.32
N GLY A 67 6.34 2.03 5.77
CA GLY A 67 5.90 2.36 4.40
C GLY A 67 6.94 1.98 3.33
N HIS A 68 7.16 2.88 2.36
CA HIS A 68 8.09 2.63 1.25
C HIS A 68 9.54 2.38 1.71
N ALA A 69 9.97 3.00 2.80
CA ALA A 69 11.31 2.77 3.33
C ALA A 69 11.48 1.30 3.76
N GLY A 70 10.46 0.71 4.37
CA GLY A 70 10.49 -0.70 4.74
C GLY A 70 10.36 -1.65 3.55
N GLU A 71 9.58 -1.28 2.54
CA GLU A 71 9.48 -2.05 1.30
C GLU A 71 10.83 -2.11 0.58
N ASP A 72 11.51 -0.96 0.42
CA ASP A 72 12.86 -0.89 -0.16
C ASP A 72 13.85 -1.78 0.60
N THR A 73 13.88 -1.66 1.92
CA THR A 73 14.82 -2.43 2.76
C THR A 73 14.53 -3.92 2.68
N LEU A 74 13.27 -4.35 2.79
CA LEU A 74 12.93 -5.75 2.64
C LEU A 74 13.24 -6.27 1.24
N ASN A 75 13.02 -5.46 0.20
CA ASN A 75 13.34 -5.84 -1.17
C ASN A 75 14.84 -6.07 -1.36
N GLU A 76 15.67 -5.21 -0.79
CA GLU A 76 17.13 -5.35 -0.80
C GLU A 76 17.58 -6.64 -0.10
N VAL A 77 17.18 -6.85 1.15
CA VAL A 77 17.65 -7.99 1.96
C VAL A 77 17.07 -9.33 1.49
N LEU A 78 15.91 -9.32 0.84
CA LEU A 78 15.26 -10.54 0.30
C LEU A 78 15.65 -10.84 -1.15
N ARG A 79 16.54 -10.07 -1.80
CA ARG A 79 17.04 -10.36 -3.16
C ARG A 79 17.46 -11.83 -3.37
N PRO A 80 18.15 -12.49 -2.43
CA PRO A 80 18.55 -13.91 -2.59
C PRO A 80 17.36 -14.88 -2.75
N VAL A 81 16.16 -14.48 -2.34
CA VAL A 81 14.93 -15.29 -2.41
C VAL A 81 13.85 -14.62 -3.28
N GLY A 82 14.25 -13.73 -4.20
CA GLY A 82 13.36 -13.11 -5.20
C GLY A 82 12.89 -11.69 -4.87
N GLY A 83 13.41 -11.07 -3.81
CA GLY A 83 13.07 -9.69 -3.42
C GLY A 83 11.74 -9.57 -2.68
N PHE A 84 11.19 -8.36 -2.61
CA PHE A 84 9.95 -8.06 -1.90
C PHE A 84 9.16 -6.98 -2.61
N ARG A 85 7.85 -7.22 -2.72
CA ARG A 85 6.87 -6.26 -3.23
C ARG A 85 5.61 -6.38 -2.38
N HIS A 86 5.05 -5.26 -1.95
CA HIS A 86 3.90 -5.27 -1.03
C HIS A 86 2.70 -6.03 -1.59
N TYR A 87 2.44 -5.96 -2.90
CA TYR A 87 1.28 -6.61 -3.52
C TYR A 87 1.45 -8.14 -3.56
N GLU A 88 2.66 -8.63 -3.83
CA GLU A 88 2.99 -10.07 -3.71
C GLU A 88 2.87 -10.52 -2.25
N GLN A 89 3.28 -9.67 -1.31
CA GLN A 89 3.12 -9.94 0.10
C GLN A 89 1.64 -9.94 0.52
N SER A 90 0.80 -9.06 -0.01
CA SER A 90 -0.65 -9.04 0.24
C SER A 90 -1.29 -10.36 -0.21
N LEU A 91 -0.86 -10.91 -1.36
CA LEU A 91 -1.26 -12.25 -1.80
C LEU A 91 -0.82 -13.34 -0.82
N ARG A 92 0.47 -13.34 -0.43
CA ARG A 92 0.98 -14.29 0.57
C ARG A 92 0.20 -14.21 1.88
N VAL A 93 -0.17 -13.01 2.33
CA VAL A 93 -1.01 -12.81 3.51
C VAL A 93 -2.34 -13.53 3.37
N VAL A 94 -3.07 -13.29 2.28
CA VAL A 94 -4.41 -13.88 2.09
C VAL A 94 -4.39 -15.35 1.66
N GLN A 95 -3.28 -15.87 1.15
CA GLN A 95 -3.16 -17.27 0.71
C GLN A 95 -2.50 -18.19 1.73
N LEU A 96 -1.59 -17.68 2.56
CA LEU A 96 -0.70 -18.50 3.37
C LEU A 96 -0.51 -18.02 4.82
N LEU A 97 -0.30 -16.72 5.04
CA LEU A 97 0.16 -16.22 6.35
C LEU A 97 -0.99 -16.02 7.34
N GLU A 98 -2.16 -15.57 6.89
CA GLU A 98 -3.33 -15.51 7.75
C GLU A 98 -3.81 -16.91 8.11
N LEU A 99 -4.25 -17.05 9.35
CA LEU A 99 -4.85 -18.25 9.88
C LEU A 99 -6.33 -17.98 10.12
N ARG A 100 -7.21 -18.80 9.53
CA ARG A 100 -8.65 -18.77 9.78
C ARG A 100 -9.06 -20.01 10.57
N VAL A 101 -9.95 -19.80 11.54
CA VAL A 101 -10.58 -20.88 12.31
C VAL A 101 -11.89 -21.25 11.62
N ARG A 102 -12.10 -22.53 11.34
CA ARG A 102 -13.32 -23.07 10.74
C ARG A 102 -14.40 -23.31 11.80
N SER A 103 -15.62 -23.55 11.34
CA SER A 103 -16.76 -23.89 12.22
C SER A 103 -16.55 -25.16 13.04
N ASP A 104 -15.69 -26.07 12.58
CA ASP A 104 -15.29 -27.29 13.30
C ASP A 104 -14.14 -27.05 14.32
N GLY A 105 -13.68 -25.81 14.47
CA GLY A 105 -12.56 -25.43 15.35
C GLY A 105 -11.18 -25.65 14.75
N SER A 106 -11.06 -26.25 13.55
CA SER A 106 -9.77 -26.43 12.89
C SER A 106 -9.19 -25.08 12.43
N THR A 107 -7.87 -24.92 12.57
CA THR A 107 -7.16 -23.74 12.08
C THR A 107 -6.49 -24.05 10.76
N VAL A 108 -6.70 -23.21 9.75
CA VAL A 108 -6.09 -23.38 8.43
C VAL A 108 -5.51 -22.10 7.88
N ARG A 109 -4.49 -22.26 7.03
CA ARG A 109 -3.79 -21.18 6.35
C ARG A 109 -4.61 -20.57 5.21
N GLY A 110 -4.39 -19.29 5.00
CA GLY A 110 -5.07 -18.45 4.03
C GLY A 110 -6.49 -18.07 4.45
N LEU A 111 -7.06 -17.12 3.71
CA LEU A 111 -8.42 -16.64 3.85
C LEU A 111 -9.39 -17.28 2.85
N ASN A 112 -8.89 -18.05 1.88
CA ASN A 112 -9.69 -18.69 0.82
C ASN A 112 -10.57 -17.68 0.07
N LEU A 113 -9.97 -16.55 -0.32
CA LEU A 113 -10.64 -15.53 -1.12
C LEU A 113 -10.87 -16.03 -2.55
N THR A 114 -11.87 -15.46 -3.22
CA THR A 114 -12.16 -15.79 -4.62
C THR A 114 -10.97 -15.46 -5.52
N TRP A 115 -10.98 -16.02 -6.74
CA TRP A 115 -9.89 -15.78 -7.68
C TRP A 115 -9.82 -14.30 -8.09
N GLU A 116 -10.96 -13.66 -8.32
CA GLU A 116 -11.08 -12.27 -8.75
C GLU A 116 -10.50 -11.29 -7.72
N VAL A 117 -10.73 -11.57 -6.43
CA VAL A 117 -10.14 -10.76 -5.35
C VAL A 117 -8.63 -10.90 -5.35
N ARG A 118 -8.11 -12.12 -5.52
CA ARG A 118 -6.65 -12.36 -5.58
C ARG A 118 -6.04 -11.73 -6.82
N ASP A 119 -6.66 -11.84 -7.98
CA ASP A 119 -6.22 -11.19 -9.21
C ASP A 119 -6.14 -9.66 -9.03
N GLY A 120 -7.19 -9.05 -8.48
CA GLY A 120 -7.21 -7.62 -8.17
C GLY A 120 -6.09 -7.21 -7.22
N ILE A 121 -5.83 -7.97 -6.14
CA ILE A 121 -4.70 -7.71 -5.23
C ILE A 121 -3.36 -7.85 -5.97
N ALA A 122 -3.20 -8.83 -6.85
CA ALA A 122 -1.94 -9.07 -7.57
C ALA A 122 -1.60 -7.94 -8.55
N THR A 123 -2.62 -7.31 -9.12
CA THR A 123 -2.49 -6.43 -10.29
C THR A 123 -2.88 -4.97 -10.01
N HIS A 124 -3.29 -4.64 -8.78
CA HIS A 124 -3.64 -3.26 -8.42
C HIS A 124 -2.44 -2.30 -8.53
N SER A 125 -1.22 -2.79 -8.32
CA SER A 125 -0.02 -1.95 -8.20
C SER A 125 1.02 -2.29 -9.26
N LYS A 126 1.55 -1.24 -9.91
CA LYS A 126 2.86 -1.24 -10.58
C LYS A 126 3.83 -0.28 -9.87
N GLY A 127 3.67 -0.10 -8.55
CA GLY A 127 4.43 0.91 -7.80
C GLY A 127 4.06 2.34 -8.21
N LEU A 128 5.03 3.25 -8.23
CA LEU A 128 4.85 4.67 -8.64
C LEU A 128 4.88 4.88 -10.16
N GLU A 129 4.76 3.81 -10.95
CA GLU A 129 4.67 3.93 -12.41
C GLU A 129 3.45 4.75 -12.84
N ASP A 130 3.63 5.48 -13.93
CA ASP A 130 2.58 6.28 -14.54
C ASP A 130 1.38 5.43 -14.94
N LEU A 131 0.19 6.01 -14.78
CA LEU A 131 -0.99 5.42 -15.39
C LEU A 131 -0.81 5.42 -16.91
N GLN A 132 -0.74 4.20 -17.45
CA GLN A 132 -0.65 3.95 -18.88
C GLN A 132 -2.01 4.22 -19.54
N ALA A 133 -1.98 4.64 -20.80
CA ALA A 133 -3.20 4.86 -21.58
C ALA A 133 -3.82 3.55 -22.08
N ASP A 134 -3.02 2.49 -22.23
CA ASP A 134 -3.44 1.23 -22.83
C ASP A 134 -4.13 0.32 -21.80
N PRO A 135 -5.44 0.04 -21.94
CA PRO A 135 -6.15 -0.89 -21.06
C PRO A 135 -5.78 -2.36 -21.30
N ALA A 136 -5.06 -2.68 -22.38
CA ALA A 136 -4.53 -4.01 -22.66
C ALA A 136 -3.07 -4.18 -22.17
N ALA A 137 -2.53 -3.19 -21.46
CA ALA A 137 -1.18 -3.25 -20.93
C ALA A 137 -0.98 -4.49 -20.05
N GLU A 138 0.20 -5.11 -20.17
CA GLU A 138 0.60 -6.26 -19.36
C GLU A 138 0.44 -5.94 -17.86
N GLY A 139 -0.13 -6.88 -17.10
CA GLY A 139 -0.39 -6.70 -15.67
C GLY A 139 -1.58 -5.80 -15.34
N MET A 140 -2.52 -5.60 -16.28
CA MET A 140 -3.85 -5.09 -15.95
C MET A 140 -4.69 -6.15 -15.22
N PRO A 141 -5.52 -5.75 -14.25
CA PRO A 141 -6.51 -6.63 -13.63
C PRO A 141 -7.47 -7.22 -14.66
N ALA A 142 -7.84 -8.49 -14.48
CA ALA A 142 -8.73 -9.21 -15.38
C ALA A 142 -10.18 -8.70 -15.31
N THR A 143 -10.58 -8.12 -14.17
CA THR A 143 -11.92 -7.58 -13.94
C THR A 143 -11.93 -6.05 -14.01
N LEU A 144 -13.07 -5.47 -14.40
CA LEU A 144 -13.26 -4.02 -14.36
C LEU A 144 -13.19 -3.51 -12.92
N GLU A 145 -13.68 -4.29 -11.95
CA GLU A 145 -13.59 -4.01 -10.51
C GLU A 145 -12.13 -3.92 -10.04
N GLY A 146 -11.26 -4.82 -10.52
CA GLY A 146 -9.82 -4.72 -10.27
C GLY A 146 -9.21 -3.48 -10.88
N GLN A 147 -9.60 -3.11 -12.11
CA GLN A 147 -9.15 -1.87 -12.75
C GLN A 147 -9.63 -0.62 -11.99
N ILE A 148 -10.86 -0.64 -11.45
CA ILE A 148 -11.38 0.40 -10.55
C ILE A 148 -10.52 0.50 -9.30
N ALA A 149 -10.22 -0.63 -8.64
CA ALA A 149 -9.38 -0.63 -7.44
C ALA A 149 -8.02 0.03 -7.72
N ARG A 150 -7.40 -0.32 -8.85
CA ARG A 150 -6.12 0.23 -9.31
C ARG A 150 -6.15 1.75 -9.52
N VAL A 151 -7.13 2.27 -10.28
CA VAL A 151 -7.21 3.72 -10.53
C VAL A 151 -7.60 4.48 -9.25
N SER A 152 -8.45 3.89 -8.42
CA SER A 152 -8.90 4.49 -7.16
C SER A 152 -7.75 4.63 -6.16
N ASP A 153 -6.88 3.62 -6.07
CA ASP A 153 -5.69 3.68 -5.22
C ASP A 153 -4.77 4.84 -5.62
N ARG A 154 -4.53 5.01 -6.94
CA ARG A 154 -3.74 6.14 -7.45
C ARG A 154 -4.40 7.50 -7.15
N ILE A 155 -5.71 7.62 -7.36
CA ILE A 155 -6.45 8.87 -7.10
C ILE A 155 -6.39 9.23 -5.61
N ALA A 156 -6.67 8.27 -4.73
CA ALA A 156 -6.65 8.46 -3.28
C ALA A 156 -5.24 8.84 -2.80
N TYR A 157 -4.23 8.08 -3.23
CA TYR A 157 -2.83 8.34 -2.90
C TYR A 157 -2.43 9.80 -3.19
N VAL A 158 -2.62 10.25 -4.43
CA VAL A 158 -2.21 11.60 -4.84
C VAL A 158 -3.03 12.67 -4.12
N HIS A 159 -4.34 12.46 -3.96
CA HIS A 159 -5.20 13.43 -3.30
C HIS A 159 -4.82 13.62 -1.82
N HIS A 160 -4.59 12.51 -1.11
CA HIS A 160 -4.39 12.52 0.33
C HIS A 160 -2.97 12.96 0.68
N ASP A 161 -1.97 12.54 -0.09
CA ASP A 161 -0.60 13.00 0.10
C ASP A 161 -0.45 14.49 -0.19
N THR A 162 -1.23 15.03 -1.14
CA THR A 162 -1.35 16.48 -1.30
C THR A 162 -1.94 17.12 -0.05
N ASP A 163 -3.05 16.59 0.50
CA ASP A 163 -3.69 17.17 1.69
C ASP A 163 -2.76 17.14 2.90
N ASP A 164 -2.06 16.02 3.12
CA ASP A 164 -1.09 15.86 4.21
C ASP A 164 0.11 16.80 4.02
N ALA A 165 0.63 16.95 2.79
CA ALA A 165 1.73 17.85 2.50
C ALA A 165 1.35 19.33 2.65
N VAL A 166 0.12 19.71 2.30
CA VAL A 166 -0.42 21.05 2.55
C VAL A 166 -0.59 21.29 4.05
N ARG A 167 -1.15 20.32 4.79
CA ARG A 167 -1.34 20.40 6.24
C ARG A 167 -0.02 20.50 7.00
N ALA A 168 1.00 19.78 6.54
CA ALA A 168 2.36 19.84 7.08
C ALA A 168 3.12 21.12 6.65
N GLY A 169 2.52 21.98 5.83
CA GLY A 169 3.15 23.21 5.34
C GLY A 169 4.30 22.98 4.35
N LEU A 170 4.43 21.78 3.79
CA LEU A 170 5.48 21.44 2.84
C LEU A 170 5.22 22.04 1.46
N ILE A 171 3.94 22.15 1.08
CA ILE A 171 3.49 22.72 -0.19
C ILE A 171 2.23 23.58 0.02
N THR A 172 1.86 24.35 -0.99
CA THR A 172 0.56 25.03 -1.08
C THR A 172 -0.11 24.70 -2.41
N GLU A 173 -1.43 24.83 -2.51
CA GLU A 173 -2.15 24.59 -3.78
C GLU A 173 -1.62 25.49 -4.91
N ALA A 174 -1.14 26.69 -4.58
CA ALA A 174 -0.61 27.65 -5.56
C ALA A 174 0.68 27.19 -6.26
N VAL A 175 1.51 26.37 -5.60
CA VAL A 175 2.77 25.85 -6.16
C VAL A 175 2.58 24.59 -7.01
N VAL A 176 1.39 23.98 -7.00
CA VAL A 176 1.07 22.89 -7.91
C VAL A 176 1.14 23.38 -9.36
N PRO A 177 1.75 22.60 -10.28
CA PRO A 177 1.97 23.04 -11.66
C PRO A 177 0.70 23.59 -12.32
N LYS A 178 0.86 24.71 -13.04
CA LYS A 178 -0.27 25.43 -13.65
C LYS A 178 -1.08 24.55 -14.60
N HIS A 179 -0.45 23.62 -15.32
CA HIS A 179 -1.16 22.72 -16.22
C HIS A 179 -2.04 21.71 -15.47
N VAL A 180 -1.59 21.21 -14.30
CA VAL A 180 -2.40 20.36 -13.43
C VAL A 180 -3.63 21.12 -12.94
N ARG A 181 -3.44 22.35 -12.43
CA ARG A 181 -4.56 23.18 -11.95
C ARG A 181 -5.55 23.56 -13.05
N LYS A 182 -5.07 23.78 -14.29
CA LYS A 182 -5.94 24.04 -15.44
C LYS A 182 -6.88 22.87 -15.74
N VAL A 183 -6.44 21.63 -15.52
CA VAL A 183 -7.21 20.41 -15.82
C VAL A 183 -8.08 19.97 -14.64
N LEU A 184 -7.52 19.96 -13.43
CA LEU A 184 -8.18 19.43 -12.23
C LEU A 184 -8.97 20.49 -11.45
N GLY A 185 -8.67 21.78 -11.65
CA GLY A 185 -9.23 22.90 -10.89
C GLY A 185 -8.19 23.59 -10.00
N ASP A 186 -8.56 24.71 -9.39
CA ASP A 186 -7.64 25.49 -8.54
C ASP A 186 -7.60 25.01 -7.09
N ARG A 187 -8.62 24.27 -6.64
CA ARG A 187 -8.75 23.83 -5.24
C ARG A 187 -8.74 22.31 -5.13
N ARG A 188 -8.11 21.77 -4.09
CA ARG A 188 -7.98 20.31 -3.88
C ARG A 188 -9.30 19.55 -3.87
N GLY A 189 -10.38 20.16 -3.36
CA GLY A 189 -11.71 19.56 -3.35
C GLY A 189 -12.29 19.33 -4.75
N GLN A 190 -11.88 20.14 -5.74
CA GLN A 190 -12.28 19.97 -7.15
C GLN A 190 -11.50 18.83 -7.80
N TRP A 191 -10.27 18.56 -7.36
CA TRP A 191 -9.39 17.58 -8.02
C TRP A 191 -9.94 16.17 -7.87
N LEU A 192 -10.34 15.78 -6.66
CA LEU A 192 -10.93 14.46 -6.40
C LEU A 192 -12.21 14.27 -7.22
N ASP A 193 -13.13 15.22 -7.15
CA ASP A 193 -14.39 15.19 -7.90
C ASP A 193 -14.13 15.08 -9.40
N ARG A 194 -13.23 15.92 -9.94
CA ARG A 194 -12.87 15.91 -11.36
C ARG A 194 -12.29 14.58 -11.80
N MET A 195 -11.36 13.99 -11.04
CA MET A 195 -10.75 12.71 -11.37
C MET A 195 -11.76 11.56 -11.33
N VAL A 196 -12.60 11.51 -10.29
CA VAL A 196 -13.62 10.46 -10.14
C VAL A 196 -14.68 10.56 -11.24
N MET A 197 -15.22 11.76 -11.50
CA MET A 197 -16.18 11.97 -12.57
C MET A 197 -15.58 11.65 -13.94
N ASP A 198 -14.32 12.02 -14.19
CA ASP A 198 -13.64 11.72 -15.44
C ASP A 198 -13.51 10.21 -15.68
N VAL A 199 -13.17 9.43 -14.65
CA VAL A 199 -13.12 7.96 -14.76
C VAL A 199 -14.50 7.41 -15.10
N VAL A 200 -15.55 7.88 -14.43
CA VAL A 200 -16.94 7.43 -14.67
C VAL A 200 -17.37 7.75 -16.09
N ASP A 201 -17.20 8.99 -16.53
CA ASP A 201 -17.64 9.44 -17.85
C ASP A 201 -16.84 8.78 -18.98
N SER A 202 -15.54 8.58 -18.78
CA SER A 202 -14.65 7.97 -19.78
C SER A 202 -14.82 6.45 -19.87
N SER A 203 -15.37 5.80 -18.84
CA SER A 203 -15.51 4.34 -18.76
C SER A 203 -16.94 3.85 -18.99
N ARG A 204 -17.93 4.75 -19.02
CA ARG A 204 -19.34 4.39 -19.22
C ARG A 204 -19.54 3.61 -20.51
N ASP A 205 -20.19 2.45 -20.40
CA ASP A 205 -20.49 1.54 -21.50
C ASP A 205 -19.25 1.10 -22.32
N ARG A 206 -18.07 1.07 -21.69
CA ARG A 206 -16.80 0.61 -22.29
C ARG A 206 -16.30 -0.70 -21.67
N PRO A 207 -15.51 -1.50 -22.41
CA PRO A 207 -14.96 -2.76 -21.92
C PRO A 207 -13.72 -2.59 -21.02
N ALA A 208 -13.38 -1.35 -20.63
CA ALA A 208 -12.22 -1.03 -19.82
C ALA A 208 -12.44 0.25 -19.02
N ILE A 209 -11.77 0.35 -17.87
CA ILE A 209 -11.74 1.56 -17.05
C ILE A 209 -10.67 2.51 -17.61
N GLN A 210 -11.08 3.72 -17.93
CA GLN A 210 -10.25 4.70 -18.64
C GLN A 210 -10.37 6.09 -18.00
N MET A 211 -9.38 6.92 -18.30
CA MET A 211 -9.37 8.35 -18.01
C MET A 211 -9.06 9.10 -19.30
N ARG A 212 -9.54 10.34 -19.43
CA ARG A 212 -9.07 11.19 -20.53
C ARG A 212 -7.58 11.46 -20.38
N ASP A 213 -6.90 11.63 -21.52
CA ASP A 213 -5.45 11.84 -21.54
C ASP A 213 -5.02 13.07 -20.76
N ASP A 214 -5.78 14.17 -20.82
CA ASP A 214 -5.49 15.39 -20.07
C ASP A 214 -5.52 15.16 -18.56
N VAL A 215 -6.54 14.46 -18.06
CA VAL A 215 -6.69 14.15 -16.62
C VAL A 215 -5.64 13.14 -16.17
N ARG A 216 -5.38 12.10 -16.97
CA ARG A 216 -4.33 11.11 -16.69
C ARG A 216 -2.95 11.76 -16.60
N VAL A 217 -2.60 12.62 -17.56
CA VAL A 217 -1.33 13.39 -17.55
C VAL A 217 -1.27 14.32 -16.34
N ALA A 218 -2.37 15.00 -15.98
CA ALA A 218 -2.42 15.85 -14.80
C ALA A 218 -2.22 15.06 -13.50
N LEU A 219 -2.84 13.89 -13.36
CA LEU A 219 -2.67 12.99 -12.22
C LEU A 219 -1.22 12.49 -12.10
N ASN A 220 -0.62 12.01 -13.19
CA ASN A 220 0.78 11.59 -13.19
C ASN A 220 1.72 12.76 -12.87
N SER A 221 1.47 13.96 -13.42
CA SER A 221 2.25 15.16 -13.12
C SER A 221 2.14 15.57 -11.65
N LEU A 222 0.97 15.41 -11.02
CA LEU A 222 0.78 15.70 -9.60
C LEU A 222 1.53 14.69 -8.73
N LYS A 223 1.52 13.40 -9.11
CA LYS A 223 2.34 12.35 -8.48
C LYS A 223 3.84 12.67 -8.56
N ASP A 224 4.33 13.09 -9.73
CA ASP A 224 5.75 13.47 -9.91
C ASP A 224 6.12 14.69 -9.06
N PHE A 225 5.24 15.70 -9.04
CA PHE A 225 5.41 16.89 -8.19
C PHE A 225 5.50 16.53 -6.70
N LEU A 226 4.61 15.67 -6.19
CA LEU A 226 4.68 15.18 -4.81
C LEU A 226 5.97 14.38 -4.56
N THR A 227 6.43 13.63 -5.56
CA THR A 227 7.68 12.87 -5.44
C THR A 227 8.88 13.77 -5.24
N GLU A 228 9.03 14.80 -6.07
CA GLU A 228 10.11 15.78 -5.97
C GLU A 228 10.04 16.57 -4.65
N ARG A 229 8.84 17.01 -4.24
CA ARG A 229 8.67 17.99 -3.16
C ARG A 229 8.41 17.40 -1.79
N VAL A 230 7.84 16.20 -1.71
CA VAL A 230 7.34 15.61 -0.45
C VAL A 230 8.10 14.33 -0.11
N TYR A 231 8.31 13.41 -1.05
CA TYR A 231 8.98 12.14 -0.75
C TYR A 231 10.51 12.27 -0.74
N GLN A 232 11.10 13.03 -1.67
CA GLN A 232 12.56 13.21 -1.79
C GLN A 232 13.10 14.46 -1.08
N GLY A 233 12.26 15.13 -0.28
CA GLY A 233 12.64 16.34 0.44
C GLY A 233 13.63 16.08 1.59
N PRO A 234 14.55 17.03 1.89
CA PRO A 234 15.59 16.89 2.92
C PRO A 234 15.04 16.67 4.34
N ALA A 235 13.80 17.08 4.62
CA ALA A 235 13.17 16.94 5.94
C ALA A 235 12.97 15.48 6.38
N LYS A 236 12.89 14.51 5.47
CA LYS A 236 12.60 13.09 5.79
C LYS A 236 13.81 12.16 5.74
N ALA A 237 14.96 12.64 5.26
CA ALA A 237 16.11 11.78 5.03
C ALA A 237 16.59 11.07 6.32
N GLY A 238 16.61 11.78 7.45
CA GLY A 238 17.06 11.22 8.73
C GLY A 238 16.18 10.08 9.26
N GLU A 239 14.85 10.26 9.27
CA GLU A 239 13.90 9.23 9.73
C GLU A 239 13.89 8.01 8.81
N VAL A 240 13.95 8.23 7.49
CA VAL A 240 14.04 7.15 6.51
C VAL A 240 15.32 6.33 6.74
N THR A 241 16.48 6.98 6.92
CA THR A 241 17.72 6.27 7.22
C THR A 241 17.63 5.45 8.52
N LYS A 242 17.03 6.01 9.58
CA LYS A 242 16.81 5.29 10.84
C LYS A 242 15.90 4.07 10.65
N ALA A 243 14.78 4.22 9.95
CA ALA A 243 13.84 3.13 9.68
C ALA A 243 14.48 2.00 8.85
N LYS A 244 15.21 2.36 7.80
CA LYS A 244 15.95 1.38 6.96
C LYS A 244 16.98 0.60 7.78
N ARG A 245 17.78 1.31 8.58
CA ARG A 245 18.77 0.68 9.47
C ARG A 245 18.10 -0.27 10.47
N LEU A 246 17.02 0.18 11.10
CA LEU A 246 16.29 -0.64 12.07
C LEU A 246 15.81 -1.95 11.46
N LEU A 247 15.18 -1.91 10.28
CA LEU A 247 14.72 -3.11 9.60
C LEU A 247 15.87 -4.01 9.14
N HIS A 248 16.99 -3.43 8.69
CA HIS A 248 18.18 -4.19 8.35
C HIS A 248 18.73 -4.94 9.57
N ASP A 249 18.86 -4.26 10.72
CA ASP A 249 19.36 -4.87 11.96
C ASP A 249 18.41 -5.99 12.45
N LEU A 250 17.10 -5.78 12.37
CA LEU A 250 16.11 -6.83 12.67
C LEU A 250 16.24 -8.01 11.71
N PHE A 251 16.39 -7.76 10.41
CA PHE A 251 16.53 -8.82 9.41
C PHE A 251 17.80 -9.64 9.64
N ALA A 252 18.94 -8.98 9.85
CA ALA A 252 20.21 -9.67 10.15
C ALA A 252 20.07 -10.58 11.37
N TYR A 253 19.47 -10.07 12.45
CA TYR A 253 19.24 -10.86 13.66
C TYR A 253 18.39 -12.12 13.40
N TYR A 254 17.24 -11.97 12.74
CA TYR A 254 16.35 -13.10 12.49
C TYR A 254 16.83 -14.03 11.37
N ALA A 255 17.68 -13.55 10.47
CA ALA A 255 18.36 -14.40 9.50
C ALA A 255 19.38 -15.33 10.17
N ASP A 256 20.10 -14.84 11.19
CA ASP A 256 21.03 -15.65 12.01
C ASP A 256 20.30 -16.53 13.04
N HIS A 257 19.10 -16.12 13.46
CA HIS A 257 18.27 -16.80 14.47
C HIS A 257 16.83 -17.08 13.96
N PRO A 258 16.66 -17.88 12.89
CA PRO A 258 15.35 -18.10 12.28
C PRO A 258 14.36 -18.82 13.19
N ASP A 259 14.84 -19.52 14.21
CA ASP A 259 14.03 -20.20 15.23
C ASP A 259 13.40 -19.25 16.27
N GLN A 260 13.77 -17.97 16.26
CA GLN A 260 13.20 -16.97 17.17
C GLN A 260 11.98 -16.23 16.61
N VAL A 261 11.58 -16.49 15.36
CA VAL A 261 10.31 -15.99 14.83
C VAL A 261 9.13 -16.65 15.56
N SER A 262 7.93 -16.06 15.48
CA SER A 262 6.77 -16.62 16.19
C SER A 262 6.44 -18.05 15.72
N PRO A 263 5.81 -18.89 16.57
CA PRO A 263 5.52 -20.29 16.24
C PRO A 263 4.85 -20.47 14.88
N GLU A 264 3.92 -19.60 14.52
CA GLU A 264 3.18 -19.68 13.25
C GLU A 264 4.08 -19.46 12.03
N TYR A 265 5.19 -18.74 12.16
CA TYR A 265 6.17 -18.57 11.09
C TYR A 265 7.18 -19.72 11.07
N ARG A 266 7.57 -20.26 12.23
CA ARG A 266 8.42 -21.48 12.27
C ARG A 266 7.76 -22.67 11.57
N GLU A 267 6.46 -22.83 11.72
CA GLU A 267 5.69 -23.83 10.98
C GLU A 267 5.85 -23.68 9.46
N LEU A 268 5.94 -22.45 8.92
CA LEU A 268 6.15 -22.23 7.49
C LEU A 268 7.50 -22.77 7.02
N MET A 269 8.55 -22.60 7.83
CA MET A 269 9.87 -23.18 7.55
C MET A 269 9.80 -24.71 7.54
N GLN A 270 9.06 -25.31 8.47
CA GLN A 270 8.85 -26.76 8.53
C GLN A 270 8.03 -27.27 7.34
N MET A 271 7.14 -26.44 6.79
CA MET A 271 6.40 -26.71 5.55
C MET A 271 7.24 -26.51 4.27
N GLY A 272 8.51 -26.10 4.39
CA GLY A 272 9.45 -25.99 3.28
C GLY A 272 9.63 -24.57 2.72
N GLU A 273 9.05 -23.53 3.34
CA GLU A 273 9.32 -22.15 2.94
C GLU A 273 10.77 -21.76 3.27
N PRO A 274 11.49 -21.05 2.37
CA PRO A 274 12.85 -20.60 2.65
C PRO A 274 12.93 -19.75 3.91
N ALA A 275 13.88 -20.03 4.79
CA ALA A 275 14.00 -19.33 6.08
C ALA A 275 14.05 -17.80 5.92
N LEU A 276 14.83 -17.29 4.96
CA LEU A 276 14.91 -15.85 4.68
C LEU A 276 13.55 -15.26 4.26
N ARG A 277 12.77 -15.98 3.45
CA ARG A 277 11.42 -15.55 3.06
C ARG A 277 10.50 -15.46 4.27
N VAL A 278 10.53 -16.47 5.15
CA VAL A 278 9.72 -16.50 6.38
C VAL A 278 10.11 -15.36 7.33
N VAL A 279 11.40 -15.06 7.47
CA VAL A 279 11.87 -13.89 8.22
C VAL A 279 11.32 -12.61 7.62
N GLY A 280 11.37 -12.46 6.30
CA GLY A 280 10.72 -11.37 5.57
C GLY A 280 9.23 -11.23 5.86
N ASP A 281 8.49 -12.36 5.82
CA ASP A 281 7.06 -12.41 6.11
C ASP A 281 6.76 -11.99 7.56
N PHE A 282 7.64 -12.36 8.51
CA PHE A 282 7.54 -11.99 9.92
C PHE A 282 7.74 -10.48 10.12
N LEU A 283 8.80 -9.91 9.54
CA LEU A 283 9.08 -8.47 9.61
C LEU A 283 7.99 -7.64 8.93
N ALA A 284 7.57 -8.00 7.72
CA ALA A 284 6.48 -7.32 7.02
C ALA A 284 5.15 -7.37 7.80
N GLY A 285 4.96 -8.43 8.58
CA GLY A 285 3.81 -8.61 9.47
C GLY A 285 3.79 -7.68 10.67
N MET A 286 4.87 -6.99 11.02
CA MET A 286 4.94 -6.13 12.21
C MET A 286 4.18 -4.81 12.05
N THR A 287 3.92 -4.13 13.16
CA THR A 287 3.49 -2.71 13.16
C THR A 287 4.71 -1.85 13.46
N ASP A 288 4.68 -0.56 13.14
CA ASP A 288 5.85 0.32 13.30
C ASP A 288 6.33 0.34 14.76
N ARG A 289 5.40 0.53 15.70
CA ARG A 289 5.70 0.54 17.14
C ARG A 289 6.20 -0.80 17.67
N TYR A 290 5.79 -1.91 17.05
CA TYR A 290 6.29 -3.22 17.44
C TYR A 290 7.72 -3.43 16.94
N ALA A 291 7.99 -3.07 15.68
CA ALA A 291 9.34 -3.14 15.11
C ALA A 291 10.34 -2.28 15.90
N ILE A 292 9.95 -1.06 16.27
CA ILE A 292 10.79 -0.17 17.11
C ILE A 292 11.14 -0.83 18.45
N ARG A 293 10.12 -1.24 19.23
CA ARG A 293 10.33 -1.87 20.54
C ARG A 293 11.17 -3.14 20.46
N LEU A 294 10.97 -3.94 19.41
CA LEU A 294 11.74 -5.16 19.21
C LEU A 294 13.21 -4.85 18.95
N ALA A 295 13.51 -3.88 18.07
CA ALA A 295 14.88 -3.47 17.79
C ALA A 295 15.59 -2.89 19.02
N GLU A 296 14.87 -2.14 19.87
CA GLU A 296 15.39 -1.64 21.15
C GLU A 296 15.73 -2.77 22.13
N SER A 297 14.95 -3.86 22.13
CA SER A 297 15.20 -5.01 23.01
C SER A 297 16.38 -5.87 22.57
N LEU A 298 16.65 -5.95 21.26
CA LEU A 298 17.72 -6.77 20.69
C LEU A 298 19.08 -6.07 20.68
N SER A 299 19.10 -4.73 20.76
CA SER A 299 20.33 -3.95 20.85
C SER A 299 20.14 -2.77 21.81
N PRO A 300 20.74 -2.79 23.01
CA PRO A 300 20.69 -1.67 23.96
C PRO A 300 21.25 -0.34 23.42
N ARG A 301 21.87 -0.34 22.24
CA ARG A 301 22.42 0.85 21.55
C ARG A 301 21.37 1.66 20.78
N THR A 302 20.13 1.18 20.63
CA THR A 302 19.08 1.83 19.81
C THR A 302 18.14 2.77 20.59
N ARG A 303 18.49 3.17 21.82
CA ARG A 303 17.68 3.98 22.77
C ARG A 303 17.37 5.44 22.36
N ALA A 304 17.38 5.79 21.07
CA ALA A 304 17.10 7.16 20.62
C ALA A 304 16.03 7.16 19.51
N PHE A 305 14.82 6.79 19.89
CA PHE A 305 13.59 7.23 19.25
C PHE A 305 12.94 8.31 20.10
#